data_AF-A0A7J8HBE1-F1
#
_entry.id   AF-A0A7J8HBE1-F1
#
_cell.length_a   1.000
_cell.length_b   1.000
_cell.length_c   1.000
_cell.angle_alpha   90.00
_cell.angle_beta   90.00
_cell.angle_gamma   90.00
#
_symmetry.space_group_name_H-M   'P 1'
#
loop_
_entity.id
_entity.type
_entity.pdbx_description
1 polymer ?
#
loop_
_entity_poly.entity_id
_entity_poly.type
_entity_poly.pdbx_seq_one_letter_code
_entity_poly.pdbx_strand_id
1 'polypeptide(L)'
;MVTHDIPIKVIPRKLWKNLQEPTVPDCDVSIYLPVLKTMKSVVEKMKNISNHLIIEANLNGDLNLKIESELVCVTTHFKDLGNPPSASEGVSQDRSPAEMAEVHVDIRKFLQFLAGQQVNPTKGVCNVVSHKMVHFDLLHEDVSLQYFIPALS
;
A
#
# COMPACT_ATOMS: atom_id res chain seq x y z
N MET A 1 -37.57 12.68 -12.78
CA MET A 1 -36.14 12.89 -13.04
C MET A 1 -35.63 13.82 -11.95
N VAL A 2 -34.64 13.39 -11.17
CA VAL A 2 -34.03 14.20 -10.11
C VAL A 2 -32.67 14.64 -10.64
N THR A 3 -32.46 15.95 -10.71
CA THR A 3 -31.18 16.55 -11.14
C THR A 3 -30.46 17.08 -9.91
N HIS A 4 -29.17 16.79 -9.80
CA HIS A 4 -28.30 17.31 -8.74
C HIS A 4 -27.25 18.24 -9.35
N ASP A 5 -27.30 19.52 -8.98
CA ASP A 5 -26.28 20.49 -9.36
C ASP A 5 -25.14 20.49 -8.33
N ILE A 6 -23.99 19.94 -8.73
CA ILE A 6 -22.80 19.85 -7.86
C ILE A 6 -21.95 21.12 -8.05
N PRO A 7 -21.77 21.95 -7.02
CA PRO A 7 -20.97 23.16 -7.15
C PRO A 7 -19.50 22.83 -7.39
N ILE A 8 -18.91 23.44 -8.43
CA ILE A 8 -17.48 23.29 -8.75
C ILE A 8 -16.67 24.48 -8.23
N LYS A 9 -15.43 24.20 -7.79
CA LYS A 9 -14.45 25.24 -7.45
C LYS A 9 -13.28 25.18 -8.42
N VAL A 10 -13.12 26.21 -9.24
CA VAL A 10 -12.00 26.30 -10.19
C VAL A 10 -10.70 26.60 -9.43
N ILE A 11 -9.70 25.74 -9.59
CA ILE A 11 -8.37 25.94 -9.01
C ILE A 11 -7.51 26.82 -9.93
N PRO A 12 -6.96 27.96 -9.44
CA PRO A 12 -6.09 28.82 -10.24
C PRO A 12 -4.83 28.11 -10.76
N ARG A 13 -4.41 28.42 -12.01
CA ARG A 13 -3.25 27.79 -12.69
C ARG A 13 -1.95 27.82 -11.88
N LYS A 14 -1.74 28.86 -11.07
CA LYS A 14 -0.57 28.97 -10.17
C LYS A 14 -0.44 27.81 -9.18
N LEU A 15 -1.55 27.15 -8.83
CA LEU A 15 -1.58 26.02 -7.89
C LEU A 15 -1.47 24.66 -8.59
N TRP A 16 -1.57 24.59 -9.93
CA TRP A 16 -1.58 23.32 -10.66
C TRP A 16 -0.27 22.54 -10.54
N LYS A 17 0.84 23.25 -10.32
CA LYS A 17 2.15 22.64 -10.05
C LYS A 17 2.13 21.75 -8.79
N ASN A 18 1.24 22.04 -7.83
CA ASN A 18 1.11 21.28 -6.59
C ASN A 18 0.13 20.10 -6.69
N LEU A 19 -0.54 19.94 -7.84
CA LEU A 19 -1.54 18.91 -8.10
C LEU A 19 -1.09 17.95 -9.21
N GLN A 20 0.22 17.85 -9.41
CA GLN A 20 0.80 16.88 -10.33
C GLN A 20 0.78 15.49 -9.69
N GLU A 21 0.73 14.46 -10.53
CA GLU A 21 0.90 13.08 -10.09
C GLU A 21 2.24 12.92 -9.35
N PRO A 22 2.27 12.28 -8.17
CA PRO A 22 3.51 12.04 -7.45
C PRO A 22 4.43 11.13 -8.27
N THR A 23 5.72 11.47 -8.33
CA THR A 23 6.71 10.55 -8.90
C THR A 23 6.87 9.36 -7.96
N VAL A 24 6.69 8.15 -8.48
CA VAL A 24 6.96 6.91 -7.75
C VAL A 24 8.49 6.72 -7.69
N PRO A 25 9.12 6.74 -6.50
CA PRO A 25 10.53 6.47 -6.37
C PRO A 25 10.82 4.97 -6.56
N ASP A 26 12.08 4.65 -6.81
CA ASP A 26 12.55 3.26 -6.85
C ASP A 26 12.19 2.56 -5.53
N CYS A 27 11.54 1.41 -5.65
CA CYS A 27 11.09 0.61 -4.51
C CYS A 27 12.05 -0.54 -4.25
N ASP A 28 12.21 -0.89 -2.98
CA ASP A 28 13.08 -1.98 -2.56
C ASP A 28 12.45 -3.34 -2.88
N VAL A 29 11.13 -3.44 -2.69
CA VAL A 29 10.35 -4.65 -2.98
C VAL A 29 9.01 -4.27 -3.60
N SER A 30 8.68 -4.94 -4.70
CA SER A 30 7.33 -4.95 -5.28
C SER A 30 6.72 -6.33 -5.11
N ILE A 31 5.47 -6.41 -4.66
CA ILE A 31 4.75 -7.67 -4.43
C ILE A 31 3.28 -7.53 -4.83
N TYR A 32 2.65 -8.59 -5.32
CA TYR A 32 1.20 -8.56 -5.57
C TYR A 32 0.41 -8.56 -4.26
N LEU A 33 -0.73 -7.87 -4.25
CA LEU A 33 -1.59 -7.82 -3.07
C LEU A 33 -2.44 -9.10 -2.94
N PRO A 34 -2.62 -9.63 -1.72
CA PRO A 34 -3.65 -10.63 -1.47
C PRO A 34 -5.05 -10.02 -1.60
N VAL A 35 -6.08 -10.85 -1.39
CA VAL A 35 -7.47 -10.41 -1.39
C VAL A 35 -7.68 -9.27 -0.38
N LEU A 36 -8.00 -8.07 -0.88
CA LEU A 36 -8.09 -6.84 -0.07
C LEU A 36 -9.17 -6.94 1.02
N LYS A 37 -10.27 -7.64 0.74
CA LYS A 37 -11.32 -7.91 1.74
C LYS A 37 -10.79 -8.70 2.95
N THR A 38 -9.91 -9.69 2.70
CA THR A 38 -9.27 -10.48 3.75
C THR A 38 -8.30 -9.61 4.55
N MET A 39 -7.45 -8.83 3.87
CA MET A 39 -6.55 -7.88 4.54
C MET A 39 -7.33 -6.91 5.42
N LYS A 40 -8.41 -6.31 4.90
CA LYS A 40 -9.28 -5.40 5.65
C LYS A 40 -9.77 -6.03 6.95
N SER A 41 -10.26 -7.26 6.87
CA SER A 41 -10.81 -7.98 8.03
C SER A 41 -9.76 -8.24 9.10
N VAL A 42 -8.50 -8.47 8.69
CA VAL A 42 -7.37 -8.63 9.61
C VAL A 42 -6.98 -7.27 10.23
N VAL A 43 -6.83 -6.24 9.42
CA VAL A 43 -6.41 -4.89 9.85
C VAL A 43 -7.45 -4.28 10.80
N GLU A 44 -8.75 -4.50 10.58
CA GLU A 44 -9.81 -4.06 11.50
C GLU A 44 -9.67 -4.65 12.90
N LYS A 45 -9.24 -5.92 13.00
CA LYS A 45 -8.98 -6.56 14.29
C LYS A 45 -7.69 -6.04 14.92
N MET A 46 -6.64 -5.89 14.12
CA MET A 46 -5.34 -5.37 14.55
C MET A 46 -5.42 -3.94 15.11
N LYS A 47 -6.29 -3.11 14.53
CA LYS A 47 -6.52 -1.72 14.98
C LYS A 47 -6.98 -1.64 16.43
N ASN A 48 -7.67 -2.65 16.95
CA ASN A 48 -8.11 -2.67 18.35
C ASN A 48 -6.96 -2.90 19.34
N ILE A 49 -5.78 -3.29 18.84
CA ILE A 49 -4.60 -3.62 19.65
C ILE A 49 -3.55 -2.50 19.55
N SER A 50 -3.25 -2.02 18.34
CA SER A 50 -2.26 -0.95 18.11
C SER A 50 -2.65 -0.05 16.94
N ASN A 51 -2.22 1.22 17.01
CA ASN A 51 -2.35 2.17 15.89
C ASN A 51 -1.16 2.11 14.92
N HIS A 52 -0.12 1.34 15.25
CA HIS A 52 1.10 1.20 14.47
C HIS A 52 1.08 -0.14 13.74
N LEU A 53 1.16 -0.11 12.41
CA LEU A 53 1.22 -1.29 11.57
C LEU A 53 2.58 -1.36 10.89
N ILE A 54 3.24 -2.50 10.99
CA ILE A 54 4.46 -2.81 10.27
C ILE A 54 4.05 -3.67 9.07
N ILE A 55 4.38 -3.21 7.87
CA ILE A 55 4.15 -3.93 6.61
C ILE A 55 5.51 -4.42 6.14
N GLU A 56 5.64 -5.73 5.94
CA GLU A 56 6.85 -6.34 5.41
C GLU A 56 6.55 -7.07 4.11
N ALA A 57 7.49 -7.05 3.18
CA ALA A 57 7.43 -7.85 1.96
C ALA A 57 8.82 -8.30 1.52
N ASN A 58 8.90 -9.44 0.85
CA ASN A 58 10.13 -9.94 0.23
C ASN A 58 9.95 -10.20 -1.29
N LEU A 59 11.03 -10.66 -1.93
CA LEU A 59 11.06 -11.02 -3.36
C LEU A 59 10.68 -12.49 -3.64
N ASN A 60 10.16 -13.20 -2.62
CA ASN A 60 9.70 -14.58 -2.72
C ASN A 60 8.16 -14.70 -2.63
N GLY A 61 7.43 -13.59 -2.67
CA GLY A 61 5.97 -13.58 -2.61
C GLY A 61 5.40 -13.69 -1.20
N ASP A 62 6.18 -13.38 -0.17
CA ASP A 62 5.69 -13.26 1.21
C ASP A 62 5.43 -11.79 1.57
N LEU A 63 4.27 -11.54 2.17
CA LEU A 63 3.85 -10.26 2.75
C LEU A 63 3.40 -10.49 4.19
N ASN A 64 3.94 -9.73 5.14
CA ASN A 64 3.53 -9.78 6.54
C ASN A 64 2.86 -8.47 6.96
N LEU A 65 1.79 -8.60 7.76
CA LEU A 65 1.20 -7.51 8.53
C LEU A 65 1.46 -7.77 10.00
N LYS A 66 2.17 -6.84 10.65
CA LYS A 66 2.63 -6.97 12.03
C LYS A 66 2.14 -5.79 12.87
N ILE A 67 1.70 -6.10 14.07
CA ILE A 67 1.42 -5.12 15.11
C ILE A 67 2.10 -5.54 16.41
N GLU A 68 2.65 -4.58 17.12
CA GLU A 68 3.34 -4.79 18.38
C GLU A 68 2.80 -3.82 19.44
N SER A 69 2.68 -4.34 20.65
CA SER A 69 2.25 -3.63 21.87
C SER A 69 3.02 -4.22 23.05
N GLU A 70 2.94 -3.59 24.23
CA GLU A 70 3.62 -4.07 25.43
C GLU A 70 3.21 -5.49 25.85
N LEU A 71 1.96 -5.90 25.55
CA LEU A 71 1.39 -7.15 26.04
C LEU A 71 1.29 -8.24 24.96
N VAL A 72 1.15 -7.85 23.69
CA VAL A 72 0.92 -8.79 22.59
C VAL A 72 1.56 -8.32 21.30
N CYS A 73 2.13 -9.27 20.55
CA CYS A 73 2.55 -9.11 19.17
C CYS A 73 1.69 -10.01 18.29
N VAL A 74 1.12 -9.45 17.23
CA VAL A 74 0.31 -10.20 16.26
C VAL A 74 0.92 -10.05 14.89
N THR A 75 1.23 -11.18 14.26
CA THR A 75 1.70 -11.24 12.88
C THR A 75 0.74 -12.04 12.03
N THR A 76 0.35 -11.49 10.88
CA THR A 76 -0.38 -12.21 9.84
C THR A 76 0.53 -12.39 8.63
N HIS A 77 0.64 -13.63 8.16
CA HIS A 77 1.47 -13.99 7.02
C HIS A 77 0.59 -14.25 5.80
N PHE A 78 0.88 -13.56 4.70
CA PHE A 78 0.36 -13.84 3.38
C PHE A 78 1.49 -14.40 2.53
N LYS A 79 1.30 -15.57 1.94
CA LYS A 79 2.31 -16.29 1.16
C LYS A 79 1.80 -16.51 -0.25
N ASP A 80 2.70 -16.93 -1.14
CA ASP A 80 2.39 -17.33 -2.52
C ASP A 80 1.74 -16.21 -3.36
N LEU A 81 2.09 -14.94 -3.09
CA LEU A 81 1.54 -13.78 -3.79
C LEU A 81 2.22 -13.53 -5.14
N GLY A 82 3.49 -13.91 -5.26
CA GLY A 82 4.34 -13.60 -6.40
C GLY A 82 4.79 -12.13 -6.45
N ASN A 83 5.78 -11.86 -7.27
CA ASN A 83 6.36 -10.53 -7.44
C ASN A 83 6.27 -10.09 -8.91
N PRO A 84 5.90 -8.83 -9.21
CA PRO A 84 6.02 -8.31 -10.55
C PRO A 84 7.49 -8.29 -11.00
N PRO A 85 7.76 -8.46 -12.30
CA PRO A 85 9.11 -8.32 -12.82
C PRO A 85 9.60 -6.89 -12.56
N SER A 86 10.80 -6.76 -11.97
CA SER A 86 11.42 -5.46 -11.73
C SER A 86 11.55 -4.69 -13.05
N ALA A 87 11.02 -3.46 -13.10
CA ALA A 87 11.10 -2.61 -14.28
C ALA A 87 12.52 -2.06 -14.53
N SER A 88 13.43 -2.23 -13.57
CA SER A 88 14.79 -1.68 -13.57
C SER A 88 15.83 -2.78 -13.75
N GLU A 89 16.31 -2.96 -14.98
CA GLU A 89 17.44 -3.85 -15.34
C GLU A 89 18.80 -3.40 -14.75
N GLY A 90 18.86 -2.65 -13.65
CA GLY A 90 20.11 -1.98 -13.26
C GLY A 90 20.28 -1.51 -11.83
N VAL A 91 19.38 -1.82 -10.88
CA VAL A 91 19.55 -1.38 -9.49
C VAL A 91 19.85 -2.59 -8.60
N SER A 92 21.14 -2.77 -8.33
CA SER A 92 21.75 -3.62 -7.27
C SER A 92 20.91 -4.79 -6.75
N GLN A 93 21.08 -5.96 -7.37
CA GLN A 93 20.68 -7.28 -6.88
C GLN A 93 21.48 -7.71 -5.62
N ASP A 94 21.71 -6.80 -4.68
CA ASP A 94 22.48 -7.11 -3.46
C ASP A 94 21.58 -7.61 -2.31
N ARG A 95 20.26 -7.52 -2.50
CA ARG A 95 19.28 -7.98 -1.52
C ARG A 95 18.97 -9.45 -1.72
N SER A 96 19.08 -10.24 -0.65
CA SER A 96 18.70 -11.66 -0.73
C SER A 96 17.18 -11.77 -0.94
N PRO A 97 16.68 -12.72 -1.78
CA PRO A 97 15.25 -12.79 -2.09
C PRO A 97 14.33 -13.01 -0.88
N ALA A 98 14.87 -13.59 0.20
CA ALA A 98 14.16 -13.86 1.44
C ALA A 98 14.16 -12.67 2.42
N GLU A 99 14.97 -11.64 2.17
CA GLU A 99 15.06 -10.48 3.04
C GLU A 99 13.80 -9.64 2.99
N MET A 100 13.30 -9.24 4.16
CA MET A 100 12.09 -8.45 4.31
C MET A 100 12.40 -6.95 4.24
N ALA A 101 11.80 -6.26 3.28
CA ALA A 101 11.68 -4.81 3.31
C ALA A 101 10.51 -4.43 4.21
N GLU A 102 10.74 -3.56 5.20
CA GLU A 102 9.71 -3.14 6.15
C GLU A 102 9.40 -1.65 6.10
N VAL A 103 8.16 -1.32 6.46
CA VAL A 103 7.72 0.06 6.64
C VAL A 103 6.67 0.15 7.75
N HIS A 104 6.83 1.15 8.62
CA HIS A 104 5.95 1.40 9.75
C HIS A 104 4.95 2.47 9.36
N VAL A 105 3.66 2.20 9.42
CA VAL A 105 2.60 3.11 8.98
C VAL A 105 1.49 3.28 10.02
N ASP A 106 0.75 4.37 9.93
CA ASP A 106 -0.49 4.56 10.69
C ASP A 106 -1.56 3.59 10.16
N ILE A 107 -2.01 2.68 11.02
CA ILE A 107 -2.99 1.66 10.63
C ILE A 107 -4.30 2.27 10.12
N ARG A 108 -4.66 3.48 10.56
CA ARG A 108 -5.88 4.17 10.14
C ARG A 108 -5.78 4.61 8.69
N LYS A 109 -4.61 5.06 8.24
CA LYS A 109 -4.37 5.39 6.82
C LYS A 109 -4.46 4.14 5.95
N PHE A 110 -3.89 3.03 6.42
CA PHE A 110 -3.99 1.76 5.71
C PHE A 110 -5.43 1.23 5.65
N LEU A 111 -6.19 1.37 6.74
CA LEU A 111 -7.59 0.99 6.77
C LEU A 111 -8.47 1.89 5.89
N GLN A 112 -8.17 3.19 5.78
CA GLN A 112 -8.86 4.11 4.86
C GLN A 112 -8.69 3.66 3.40
N PHE A 113 -7.47 3.28 3.02
CA PHE A 113 -7.20 2.66 1.71
C PHE A 113 -8.05 1.41 1.49
N LEU A 114 -8.01 0.44 2.42
CA LEU A 114 -8.75 -0.81 2.29
C LEU A 114 -10.27 -0.63 2.31
N ALA A 115 -10.78 0.36 3.06
CA ALA A 115 -12.20 0.65 3.13
C ALA A 115 -12.77 1.22 1.81
N GLY A 116 -11.95 1.94 1.05
CA GLY A 116 -12.32 2.47 -0.27
C GLY A 116 -12.48 1.40 -1.35
N GLN A 117 -11.94 0.20 -1.14
CA GLN A 117 -11.96 -0.89 -2.12
C GLN A 117 -13.15 -1.84 -1.86
N GLN A 118 -14.31 -1.54 -2.44
CA GLN A 118 -15.49 -2.41 -2.36
C GLN A 118 -15.39 -3.63 -3.27
N VAL A 119 -14.65 -3.49 -4.37
CA VAL A 119 -14.37 -4.55 -5.35
C VAL A 119 -12.88 -4.88 -5.32
N ASN A 120 -12.54 -6.15 -5.57
CA ASN A 120 -11.14 -6.50 -5.71
C ASN A 120 -10.63 -5.98 -7.06
N PRO A 121 -9.46 -5.31 -7.09
CA PRO A 121 -8.86 -4.86 -8.33
C PRO A 121 -8.46 -6.05 -9.19
N THR A 122 -8.42 -5.85 -10.51
CA THR A 122 -7.92 -6.85 -11.47
C THR A 122 -6.44 -7.11 -11.26
N LYS A 123 -5.69 -6.06 -10.89
CA LYS A 123 -4.29 -6.14 -10.50
C LYS A 123 -4.03 -5.18 -9.33
N GLY A 124 -3.38 -5.66 -8.29
CA GLY A 124 -2.96 -4.82 -7.16
C GLY A 124 -1.51 -5.11 -6.82
N VAL A 125 -0.69 -4.06 -6.78
CA VAL A 125 0.73 -4.13 -6.43
C VAL A 125 0.98 -3.29 -5.19
N CYS A 126 1.74 -3.85 -4.25
CA CYS A 126 2.29 -3.17 -3.09
C CYS A 126 3.78 -2.95 -3.34
N ASN A 127 4.19 -1.69 -3.36
CA ASN A 127 5.58 -1.28 -3.51
C ASN A 127 6.07 -0.74 -2.17
N VAL A 128 7.04 -1.42 -1.56
CA VAL A 128 7.62 -1.05 -0.28
C VAL A 128 8.92 -0.29 -0.53
N VAL A 129 8.99 0.92 0.04
CA VAL A 129 10.22 1.71 0.13
C VAL A 129 10.62 1.74 1.60
N SER A 130 11.63 0.93 1.93
CA SER A 130 12.07 0.65 3.30
C SER A 130 12.22 1.93 4.11
N HIS A 131 11.56 1.95 5.28
CA HIS A 131 11.55 3.07 6.23
C HIS A 131 11.07 4.43 5.69
N LYS A 132 10.50 4.50 4.47
CA LYS A 132 10.05 5.77 3.87
C LYS A 132 8.56 5.79 3.59
N MET A 133 8.04 4.80 2.87
CA MET A 133 6.62 4.74 2.50
C MET A 133 6.22 3.40 1.89
N VAL A 134 4.91 3.18 1.79
CA VAL A 134 4.32 2.16 0.93
C VAL A 134 3.46 2.82 -0.15
N HIS A 135 3.58 2.31 -1.37
CA HIS A 135 2.83 2.75 -2.54
C HIS A 135 2.00 1.59 -3.09
N PHE A 136 0.69 1.79 -3.21
CA PHE A 136 -0.23 0.84 -3.80
C PHE A 136 -0.61 1.30 -5.20
N ASP A 137 -0.42 0.42 -6.18
CA ASP A 137 -0.87 0.60 -7.55
C ASP A 137 -1.98 -0.41 -7.84
N LEU A 138 -3.20 0.09 -8.01
CA LEU A 138 -4.39 -0.71 -8.27
C LEU A 138 -4.90 -0.42 -9.67
N LEU A 139 -5.18 -1.49 -10.41
CA LEU A 139 -5.86 -1.45 -11.70
C LEU A 139 -7.14 -2.27 -11.60
N HIS A 140 -8.27 -1.63 -11.92
CA HIS A 140 -9.56 -2.28 -12.01
C HIS A 140 -10.24 -1.82 -13.30
N GLU A 141 -10.41 -2.74 -14.25
CA GLU A 141 -10.85 -2.44 -15.61
C GLU A 141 -9.96 -1.35 -16.24
N ASP A 142 -10.53 -0.23 -16.68
CA ASP A 142 -9.82 0.89 -17.31
C ASP A 142 -9.44 2.00 -16.32
N VAL A 143 -9.58 1.75 -15.01
CA VAL A 143 -9.31 2.72 -13.94
C VAL A 143 -8.07 2.31 -13.16
N SER A 144 -7.08 3.21 -13.11
CA SER A 144 -5.93 3.10 -12.21
C SER A 144 -6.12 3.99 -10.96
N LEU A 145 -5.63 3.50 -9.82
CA LEU A 145 -5.59 4.22 -8.57
C LEU A 145 -4.24 4.00 -7.90
N GLN A 146 -3.51 5.10 -7.70
CA GLN A 146 -2.30 5.12 -6.89
C GLN A 146 -2.61 5.65 -5.49
N TYR A 147 -2.08 4.97 -4.47
CA TYR A 147 -2.25 5.38 -3.07
C TYR A 147 -0.93 5.32 -2.31
N PHE A 148 -0.53 6.43 -1.70
CA PHE A 148 0.74 6.58 -1.00
C PHE A 148 0.52 6.72 0.51
N ILE A 149 1.19 5.90 1.30
CA ILE A 149 1.19 6.00 2.77
C ILE A 149 2.63 6.24 3.24
N PRO A 150 2.94 7.44 3.78
CA PRO A 150 4.26 7.71 4.31
C PRO A 150 4.49 6.89 5.59
N ALA A 151 5.75 6.53 5.82
CA ALA A 151 6.17 5.93 7.07
C ALA A 151 5.92 6.89 8.25
N LEU A 152 5.67 6.31 9.42
CA LEU A 152 5.70 7.04 10.68
C LEU A 152 7.12 7.53 10.95
N SER A 153 7.24 8.80 11.33
CA SER A 153 8.50 9.41 11.79
C SER A 153 8.77 9.13 13.26
#